data_AF-A0A0G1WDC3-F1
#
_entry.id   AF-A0A0G1WDC3-F1
#
_cell.length_a   1.000
_cell.length_b   1.000
_cell.length_c   1.000
_cell.angle_alpha   90.00
_cell.angle_beta   90.00
_cell.angle_gamma   90.00
#
_symmetry.space_group_name_H-M   'P 1'
#
loop_
_entity.id
_entity.type
_entity.pdbx_description
1 polymer ?
#
loop_
_entity_poly.entity_id
_entity_poly.type
_entity_poly.pdbx_seq_one_letter_code
_entity_poly.pdbx_strand_id
1 'polypeptide(L)'
;MSLHILSTRVDTFSKQDVRHLLESWLLKGGQHHIVTLNPEMVMWAQKDSEFLALINNSSLTTVDGAGLVLATRLISGTRPSRYTGYDLFHDLLFIAERDSKSVFFLGGKDQHVAYRAAQRLKVQFPLLRVAGAASGPHILLEDTRIVIDADEQAFLLSYINEVKPDVIFVAFGHPKQEKWIAAALSRLPTVKIAVGVGGVFDYVSGSIRRAPSWVRALGLEWFFRLLKQPWRFPRILTATVKFSIAVLRERSTLKRPGNT
;
A
#
# COMPACT_ATOMS: atom_id res chain seq x y z
N MET A 1 -7.66 1.88 -17.36
CA MET A 1 -8.68 2.93 -17.14
C MET A 1 -8.72 3.24 -15.65
N SER A 2 -8.96 4.49 -15.27
CA SER A 2 -9.18 4.88 -13.87
C SER A 2 -10.64 5.19 -13.65
N LEU A 3 -11.12 4.97 -12.42
CA LEU A 3 -12.46 5.30 -11.98
C LEU A 3 -12.42 5.82 -10.55
N HIS A 4 -13.52 6.37 -10.05
CA HIS A 4 -13.61 6.86 -8.68
C HIS A 4 -14.64 6.06 -7.89
N ILE A 5 -14.30 5.76 -6.64
CA ILE A 5 -15.19 5.19 -5.62
C ILE A 5 -15.14 6.15 -4.44
N LEU A 6 -16.25 6.80 -4.10
CA LEU A 6 -16.30 7.84 -3.07
C LEU A 6 -15.20 8.89 -3.31
N SER A 7 -15.15 9.45 -4.52
CA SER A 7 -14.14 10.42 -4.98
C SER A 7 -12.68 9.95 -4.96
N THR A 8 -12.43 8.68 -4.61
CA THR A 8 -11.09 8.11 -4.50
C THR A 8 -10.75 7.34 -5.78
N ARG A 9 -9.65 7.71 -6.44
CA ARG A 9 -9.20 7.09 -7.69
C ARG A 9 -8.84 5.62 -7.47
N VAL A 10 -9.26 4.78 -8.39
CA VAL A 10 -8.95 3.35 -8.48
C VAL A 10 -8.56 3.05 -9.91
N ASP A 11 -7.41 2.39 -10.11
CA ASP A 11 -6.97 1.96 -11.43
C ASP A 11 -7.38 0.49 -11.67
N THR A 12 -7.99 0.22 -12.83
CA THR A 12 -8.55 -1.09 -13.18
C THR A 12 -7.64 -1.95 -14.06
N PHE A 13 -6.33 -1.66 -14.06
CA PHE A 13 -5.33 -2.40 -14.83
C PHE A 13 -5.34 -3.90 -14.49
N SER A 14 -5.02 -4.73 -15.49
CA SER A 14 -4.74 -6.14 -15.22
C SER A 14 -3.44 -6.29 -14.42
N LYS A 15 -3.23 -7.44 -13.78
CA LYS A 15 -1.95 -7.71 -13.11
C LYS A 15 -0.76 -7.64 -14.08
N GLN A 16 -0.97 -8.06 -15.33
CA GLN A 16 0.05 -8.01 -16.37
C GLN A 16 0.40 -6.56 -16.74
N ASP A 17 -0.62 -5.71 -16.95
CA ASP A 17 -0.39 -4.29 -17.27
C ASP A 17 0.38 -3.59 -16.15
N VAL A 18 0.02 -3.86 -14.89
CA VAL A 18 0.74 -3.27 -13.76
C VAL A 18 2.18 -3.75 -13.74
N ARG A 19 2.47 -5.05 -13.96
CA ARG A 19 3.87 -5.53 -14.03
C ARG A 19 4.66 -4.79 -15.11
N HIS A 20 4.09 -4.62 -16.30
CA HIS A 20 4.74 -3.85 -17.37
C HIS A 20 4.98 -2.38 -16.98
N LEU A 21 4.06 -1.76 -16.23
CA LEU A 21 4.28 -0.41 -15.68
C LEU A 21 5.45 -0.39 -14.70
N LEU A 22 5.53 -1.34 -13.75
CA LEU A 22 6.62 -1.43 -12.77
C LEU A 22 7.97 -1.59 -13.46
N GLU A 23 8.07 -2.49 -14.43
CA GLU A 23 9.27 -2.69 -15.25
C GLU A 23 9.67 -1.39 -15.96
N SER A 24 8.71 -0.75 -16.63
CA SER A 24 8.95 0.50 -17.34
C SER A 24 9.43 1.63 -16.40
N TRP A 25 8.87 1.73 -15.21
CA TRP A 25 9.25 2.76 -14.22
C TRP A 25 10.65 2.56 -13.66
N LEU A 26 11.06 1.31 -13.43
CA LEU A 26 12.43 1.01 -12.99
C LEU A 26 13.49 1.28 -14.07
N LEU A 27 13.08 1.31 -15.34
CA LEU A 27 13.94 1.59 -16.50
C LEU A 27 14.00 3.07 -16.90
N LYS A 28 12.84 3.72 -17.08
CA LYS A 28 12.73 5.02 -17.77
C LYS A 28 12.96 6.27 -16.89
N GLY A 29 13.16 6.07 -15.58
CA GLY A 29 13.33 7.17 -14.63
C GLY A 29 12.00 7.82 -14.22
N GLY A 30 12.06 8.75 -13.27
CA GLY A 30 10.89 9.29 -12.57
C GLY A 30 10.68 8.64 -11.21
N GLN A 31 9.81 9.26 -10.39
CA GLN A 31 9.46 8.76 -9.07
C GLN A 31 7.97 8.44 -9.02
N HIS A 32 7.65 7.24 -8.55
CA HIS A 32 6.32 6.68 -8.61
C HIS A 32 5.85 6.25 -7.22
N HIS A 33 4.80 6.90 -6.73
CA HIS A 33 4.12 6.49 -5.50
C HIS A 33 2.97 5.56 -5.86
N ILE A 34 3.00 4.34 -5.32
CA ILE A 34 1.93 3.36 -5.47
C ILE A 34 1.12 3.27 -4.18
N VAL A 35 -0.20 3.37 -4.31
CA VAL A 35 -1.15 3.21 -3.22
C VAL A 35 -1.91 1.89 -3.39
N THR A 36 -1.80 0.99 -2.42
CA THR A 36 -2.58 -0.26 -2.38
C THR A 36 -3.92 -0.02 -1.69
N LEU A 37 -4.86 0.57 -2.43
CA LEU A 37 -6.08 1.12 -1.85
C LEU A 37 -6.98 0.02 -1.30
N ASN A 38 -7.37 0.17 -0.04
CA ASN A 38 -8.34 -0.69 0.61
C ASN A 38 -9.52 0.14 1.15
N PRO A 39 -10.63 -0.52 1.56
CA PRO A 39 -11.81 0.18 2.07
C PRO A 39 -11.57 1.12 3.26
N GLU A 40 -10.62 0.82 4.15
CA GLU A 40 -10.29 1.70 5.29
C GLU A 40 -9.72 3.03 4.79
N MET A 41 -8.84 2.98 3.78
CA MET A 41 -8.24 4.17 3.17
C MET A 41 -9.28 5.05 2.47
N VAL A 42 -10.23 4.44 1.75
CA VAL A 42 -11.33 5.19 1.12
C VAL A 42 -12.14 5.95 2.17
N MET A 43 -12.46 5.30 3.28
CA MET A 43 -13.20 5.92 4.38
C MET A 43 -12.39 6.99 5.12
N TRP A 44 -11.07 6.83 5.22
CA TRP A 44 -10.17 7.87 5.73
C TRP A 44 -10.16 9.09 4.83
N ALA A 45 -10.07 8.90 3.51
CA ALA A 45 -10.06 9.96 2.52
C ALA A 45 -11.33 10.83 2.54
N GLN A 46 -12.47 10.30 3.01
CA GLN A 46 -13.70 11.10 3.19
C GLN A 46 -13.60 12.15 4.31
N LYS A 47 -12.60 12.05 5.19
CA LYS A 47 -12.40 12.94 6.34
C LYS A 47 -11.14 13.79 6.21
N ASP A 48 -10.31 13.52 5.22
CA ASP A 48 -8.96 14.05 5.07
C ASP A 48 -8.74 14.37 3.59
N SER A 49 -9.01 15.62 3.22
CA SER A 49 -8.93 16.09 1.83
C SER A 49 -7.51 16.03 1.28
N GLU A 50 -6.51 16.23 2.13
CA GLU A 50 -5.09 16.10 1.78
C GLU A 50 -4.77 14.64 1.43
N PHE A 51 -5.26 13.69 2.24
CA PHE A 51 -5.09 12.27 1.96
C PHE A 51 -5.84 11.82 0.70
N LEU A 52 -7.04 12.36 0.45
CA LEU A 52 -7.77 12.13 -0.80
C LEU A 52 -6.96 12.62 -2.02
N ALA A 53 -6.44 13.84 -1.95
CA ALA A 53 -5.61 14.41 -3.00
C ALA A 53 -4.34 13.59 -3.24
N LEU A 54 -3.69 13.13 -2.16
CA LEU A 54 -2.53 12.24 -2.24
C LEU A 54 -2.86 10.96 -3.02
N ILE A 55 -3.97 10.29 -2.69
CA ILE A 55 -4.36 9.06 -3.41
C ILE A 55 -4.61 9.36 -4.89
N ASN A 56 -5.35 10.42 -5.19
CA ASN A 56 -5.73 10.76 -6.56
C ASN A 56 -4.51 11.16 -7.43
N ASN A 57 -3.49 11.74 -6.80
CA ASN A 57 -2.22 12.11 -7.43
C ASN A 57 -1.17 11.01 -7.45
N SER A 58 -1.44 9.83 -6.87
CA SER A 58 -0.51 8.70 -6.92
C SER A 58 -0.33 8.19 -8.36
N SER A 59 0.83 7.56 -8.62
CA SER A 59 1.15 7.05 -9.96
C SER A 59 0.30 5.83 -10.32
N LEU A 60 -0.05 5.01 -9.31
CA LEU A 60 -0.94 3.86 -9.44
C LEU A 60 -1.70 3.64 -8.14
N THR A 61 -3.01 3.49 -8.25
CA THR A 61 -3.89 3.11 -7.14
C THR A 61 -4.48 1.72 -7.37
N THR A 62 -3.85 0.69 -6.78
CA THR A 62 -4.31 -0.70 -6.96
C THR A 62 -5.51 -1.04 -6.09
N VAL A 63 -6.23 -2.10 -6.45
CA VAL A 63 -7.36 -2.62 -5.68
C VAL A 63 -6.91 -3.67 -4.68
N ASP A 64 -6.80 -3.28 -3.40
CA ASP A 64 -6.49 -4.18 -2.30
C ASP A 64 -7.74 -4.55 -1.48
N GLY A 65 -8.29 -5.73 -1.78
CA GLY A 65 -9.31 -6.38 -0.96
C GLY A 65 -10.63 -6.63 -1.70
N ALA A 66 -11.36 -7.65 -1.23
CA ALA A 66 -12.62 -8.08 -1.85
C ALA A 66 -13.72 -6.99 -1.79
N GLY A 67 -13.74 -6.20 -0.71
CA GLY A 67 -14.71 -5.12 -0.54
C GLY A 67 -14.61 -4.07 -1.64
N LEU A 68 -13.39 -3.65 -1.99
CA LEU A 68 -13.16 -2.66 -3.03
C LEU A 68 -13.47 -3.23 -4.43
N VAL A 69 -13.11 -4.49 -4.71
CA VAL A 69 -13.52 -5.19 -5.95
C VAL A 69 -15.04 -5.18 -6.11
N LEU A 70 -15.77 -5.50 -5.03
CA LEU A 70 -17.23 -5.50 -5.04
C LEU A 70 -17.79 -4.09 -5.27
N ALA A 71 -17.28 -3.09 -4.56
CA ALA A 71 -17.69 -1.70 -4.72
C ALA A 71 -17.49 -1.20 -6.15
N THR A 72 -16.32 -1.46 -6.74
CA THR A 72 -16.03 -1.10 -8.13
C THR A 72 -17.00 -1.77 -9.09
N ARG A 73 -17.29 -3.06 -8.91
CA ARG A 73 -18.27 -3.79 -9.72
C ARG A 73 -19.68 -3.22 -9.57
N LEU A 74 -20.09 -2.85 -8.36
CA LEU A 74 -21.43 -2.32 -8.09
C LEU A 74 -21.66 -0.92 -8.68
N ILE A 75 -20.61 -0.08 -8.70
CA ILE A 75 -20.67 1.30 -9.18
C ILE A 75 -20.46 1.39 -10.69
N SER A 76 -19.44 0.72 -11.22
CA SER A 76 -19.01 0.88 -12.62
C SER A 76 -19.40 -0.29 -13.54
N GLY A 77 -19.92 -1.39 -12.99
CA GLY A 77 -20.11 -2.64 -13.74
C GLY A 77 -18.81 -3.41 -14.02
N THR A 78 -17.64 -2.77 -13.86
CA THR A 78 -16.33 -3.37 -14.12
C THR A 78 -15.83 -4.17 -12.92
N ARG A 79 -15.33 -5.38 -13.14
CA ARG A 79 -14.66 -6.17 -12.10
C ARG A 79 -13.14 -5.95 -12.20
N PRO A 80 -12.53 -5.14 -11.34
CA PRO A 80 -11.10 -4.90 -11.40
C PRO A 80 -10.31 -6.15 -10.96
N SER A 81 -9.07 -6.25 -11.44
CA SER A 81 -8.13 -7.23 -10.91
C SER A 81 -7.76 -6.86 -9.48
N ARG A 82 -8.02 -7.77 -8.52
CA ARG A 82 -7.52 -7.61 -7.16
C ARG A 82 -6.00 -7.74 -7.17
N TYR A 83 -5.31 -6.71 -6.70
CA TYR A 83 -3.85 -6.70 -6.61
C TYR A 83 -3.41 -6.16 -5.26
N THR A 84 -3.14 -7.09 -4.34
CA THR A 84 -2.86 -6.77 -2.94
C THR A 84 -1.47 -6.20 -2.76
N GLY A 85 -1.24 -5.48 -1.66
CA GLY A 85 0.11 -5.02 -1.32
C GLY A 85 1.12 -6.17 -1.18
N TYR A 86 0.69 -7.38 -0.79
CA TYR A 86 1.54 -8.56 -0.76
C TYR A 86 1.93 -9.04 -2.17
N ASP A 87 0.97 -9.10 -3.09
CA ASP A 87 1.24 -9.53 -4.46
C ASP A 87 2.16 -8.53 -5.17
N LEU A 88 1.89 -7.23 -5.00
CA LEU A 88 2.70 -6.15 -5.56
C LEU A 88 4.13 -6.17 -4.99
N PHE A 89 4.26 -6.41 -3.69
CA PHE A 89 5.55 -6.58 -3.02
C PHE A 89 6.38 -7.70 -3.67
N HIS A 90 5.79 -8.88 -3.85
CA HIS A 90 6.48 -10.02 -4.48
C HIS A 90 6.85 -9.77 -5.94
N ASP A 91 5.94 -9.20 -6.73
CA ASP A 91 6.24 -8.91 -8.14
C ASP A 91 7.37 -7.85 -8.26
N LEU A 92 7.41 -6.85 -7.38
CA LEU A 92 8.52 -5.89 -7.32
C LEU A 92 9.85 -6.55 -6.92
N LEU A 93 9.85 -7.48 -5.96
CA LEU A 93 11.06 -8.21 -5.59
C LEU A 93 11.58 -9.07 -6.74
N PHE A 94 10.69 -9.76 -7.46
CA PHE A 94 11.04 -10.56 -8.62
C PHE A 94 11.66 -9.70 -9.73
N ILE A 95 11.03 -8.56 -10.06
CA ILE A 95 11.56 -7.61 -11.06
C ILE A 95 12.90 -7.05 -10.58
N ALA A 96 13.02 -6.68 -9.29
CA ALA A 96 14.24 -6.11 -8.75
C ALA A 96 15.41 -7.09 -8.76
N GLU A 97 15.19 -8.36 -8.42
CA GLU A 97 16.22 -9.39 -8.53
C GLU A 97 16.64 -9.60 -9.99
N ARG A 98 15.67 -9.82 -10.89
CA ARG A 98 15.93 -10.06 -12.32
C ARG A 98 16.73 -8.92 -12.96
N ASP A 99 16.36 -7.68 -12.66
CA ASP A 99 16.92 -6.47 -13.29
C ASP A 99 18.01 -5.81 -12.44
N SER A 100 18.52 -6.52 -11.42
CA SER A 100 19.59 -6.06 -10.51
C SER A 100 19.32 -4.71 -9.84
N LYS A 101 18.05 -4.40 -9.56
CA LYS A 101 17.60 -3.20 -8.84
C LYS A 101 17.71 -3.40 -7.34
N SER A 102 18.00 -2.31 -6.64
CA SER A 102 18.14 -2.32 -5.19
C SER A 102 16.82 -2.03 -4.49
N VAL A 103 16.58 -2.72 -3.38
CA VAL A 103 15.38 -2.54 -2.54
C VAL A 103 15.73 -2.10 -1.13
N PHE A 104 14.85 -1.28 -0.54
CA PHE A 104 14.94 -0.84 0.85
C PHE A 104 13.67 -1.18 1.62
N PHE A 105 13.82 -1.73 2.83
CA PHE A 105 12.71 -2.09 3.70
C PHE A 105 12.60 -1.12 4.87
N LEU A 106 11.51 -0.36 4.94
CA LEU A 106 11.31 0.68 5.95
C LEU A 106 10.06 0.38 6.79
N GLY A 107 10.19 0.37 8.11
CA GLY A 107 9.06 0.19 9.02
C GLY A 107 8.83 -1.25 9.47
N GLY A 108 7.64 -1.48 10.01
CA GLY A 108 7.27 -2.73 10.66
C GLY A 108 6.83 -2.51 12.09
N LYS A 109 6.28 -3.56 12.72
CA LYS A 109 5.68 -3.46 14.05
C LYS A 109 6.72 -3.25 15.17
N ASP A 110 7.94 -3.74 14.97
CA ASP A 110 9.05 -3.60 15.92
C ASP A 110 10.32 -3.20 15.18
N GLN A 111 11.35 -2.82 15.95
CA GLN A 111 12.62 -2.30 15.44
C GLN A 111 13.41 -3.29 14.57
N HIS A 112 13.01 -4.56 14.52
CA HIS A 112 13.72 -5.62 13.83
C HIS A 112 12.92 -6.27 12.70
N VAL A 113 11.64 -5.93 12.51
CA VAL A 113 10.79 -6.54 11.47
C VAL A 113 11.38 -6.32 10.07
N ALA A 114 11.77 -5.10 9.70
CA ALA A 114 12.38 -4.82 8.39
C ALA A 114 13.66 -5.63 8.17
N TYR A 115 14.56 -5.67 9.16
CA TYR A 115 15.81 -6.43 9.10
C TYR A 115 15.56 -7.93 8.95
N ARG A 116 14.64 -8.51 9.74
CA ARG A 116 14.27 -9.94 9.63
C ARG A 116 13.62 -10.26 8.30
N ALA A 117 12.78 -9.37 7.78
CA ALA A 117 12.19 -9.52 6.45
C ALA A 117 13.29 -9.55 5.37
N ALA A 118 14.25 -8.62 5.41
CA ALA A 118 15.39 -8.59 4.50
C ALA A 118 16.21 -9.89 4.54
N GLN A 119 16.54 -10.40 5.73
CA GLN A 119 17.30 -11.64 5.91
C GLN A 119 16.56 -12.87 5.34
N ARG A 120 15.26 -12.98 5.59
CA ARG A 120 14.45 -14.10 5.08
C ARG A 120 14.26 -14.03 3.57
N LEU A 121 14.13 -12.83 3.02
CA LEU A 121 13.97 -12.65 1.58
C LEU A 121 15.22 -13.04 0.81
N LYS A 122 16.42 -12.90 1.38
CA LYS A 122 17.65 -13.40 0.74
C LYS A 122 17.65 -14.93 0.52
N VAL A 123 16.86 -15.68 1.29
CA VAL A 123 16.70 -17.13 1.05
C VAL A 123 15.79 -17.39 -0.16
N GLN A 124 14.77 -16.55 -0.37
CA GLN A 124 13.81 -16.69 -1.47
C GLN A 124 14.32 -16.05 -2.77
N PHE A 125 15.09 -14.98 -2.65
CA PHE A 125 15.67 -14.18 -3.73
C PHE A 125 17.18 -14.00 -3.45
N PRO A 126 18.02 -14.99 -3.80
CA PRO A 126 19.45 -15.02 -3.48
C PRO A 126 20.26 -13.90 -4.13
N LEU A 127 19.81 -13.38 -5.27
CA LEU A 127 20.48 -12.33 -6.05
C LEU A 127 19.90 -10.94 -5.76
N LEU A 128 18.85 -10.86 -4.93
CA LEU A 128 18.22 -9.58 -4.58
C LEU A 128 19.19 -8.65 -3.87
N ARG A 129 19.36 -7.46 -4.45
CA ARG A 129 20.17 -6.38 -3.87
C ARG A 129 19.36 -5.65 -2.79
N VAL A 130 19.50 -6.07 -1.55
CA VAL A 130 18.97 -5.30 -0.41
C VAL A 130 19.94 -4.16 -0.08
N ALA A 131 19.59 -2.93 -0.42
CA ALA A 131 20.41 -1.74 -0.15
C ALA A 131 20.40 -1.37 1.35
N GLY A 132 19.26 -1.59 2.03
CA GLY A 132 19.16 -1.29 3.45
C GLY A 132 17.83 -1.70 4.05
N ALA A 133 17.76 -1.62 5.36
CA ALA A 133 16.54 -1.79 6.13
C ALA A 133 16.57 -0.85 7.33
N ALA A 134 15.42 -0.31 7.73
CA ALA A 134 15.32 0.52 8.92
C ALA A 134 13.92 0.41 9.55
N SER A 135 13.83 0.61 10.85
CA SER A 135 12.56 0.70 11.58
C SER A 135 11.76 1.94 11.21
N GLY A 136 12.44 2.99 10.73
CA GLY A 136 11.88 4.31 10.50
C GLY A 136 11.72 5.13 11.78
N PRO A 137 11.21 6.37 11.66
CA PRO A 137 11.15 7.30 12.76
C PRO A 137 9.88 7.06 13.59
N HIS A 138 9.80 7.68 14.75
CA HIS A 138 8.57 7.76 15.49
C HIS A 138 7.60 8.72 14.78
N ILE A 139 6.50 8.16 14.25
CA ILE A 139 5.48 8.94 13.55
C ILE A 139 4.23 9.04 14.42
N LEU A 140 3.93 10.24 14.88
CA LEU A 140 2.64 10.58 15.50
C LEU A 140 1.64 10.99 14.43
N LEU A 141 0.36 10.75 14.70
CA LEU A 141 -0.74 11.22 13.86
C LEU A 141 -1.58 12.17 14.71
N GLU A 142 -1.41 13.47 14.50
CA GLU A 142 -2.17 14.52 15.17
C GLU A 142 -3.25 14.99 14.21
N ASP A 143 -4.50 14.70 14.56
CA ASP A 143 -5.66 14.78 13.67
C ASP A 143 -5.46 13.99 12.36
N THR A 144 -5.09 14.70 11.30
CA THR A 144 -4.79 14.15 9.98
C THR A 144 -3.31 14.26 9.63
N ARG A 145 -2.51 15.06 10.34
CA ARG A 145 -1.12 15.34 9.98
C ARG A 145 -0.17 14.36 10.65
N ILE A 146 0.91 14.01 9.93
CA ILE A 146 2.01 13.26 10.52
C ILE A 146 2.97 14.23 11.22
N VAL A 147 3.38 13.88 12.43
CA VAL A 147 4.41 14.59 13.19
C VAL A 147 5.57 13.63 13.41
N ILE A 148 6.77 14.10 13.07
CA ILE A 148 8.00 13.32 13.09
C ILE A 148 9.10 14.23 13.64
N ASP A 149 9.93 13.68 14.50
CA ASP A 149 11.13 14.38 14.95
C ASP A 149 12.05 14.73 13.76
N ALA A 150 12.55 15.97 13.75
CA ALA A 150 13.31 16.50 12.61
C ALA A 150 14.65 15.78 12.44
N ASP A 151 15.32 15.42 13.54
CA ASP A 151 16.61 14.76 13.53
C ASP A 151 16.46 13.29 13.12
N GLU A 152 15.44 12.59 13.63
CA GLU A 152 15.13 11.22 13.18
C GLU A 152 14.81 11.18 11.68
N GLN A 153 14.02 12.13 11.18
CA GLN A 153 13.68 12.23 9.76
C GLN A 153 14.92 12.56 8.93
N ALA A 154 15.76 13.51 9.36
CA ALA A 154 16.98 13.88 8.65
C ALA A 154 17.97 12.71 8.58
N PHE A 155 18.18 12.01 9.70
CA PHE A 155 19.03 10.83 9.78
C PHE A 155 18.56 9.73 8.82
N LEU A 156 17.26 9.42 8.85
CA LEU A 156 16.69 8.40 7.97
C LEU A 156 16.87 8.73 6.49
N LEU A 157 16.57 9.97 6.09
CA LEU A 157 16.70 10.38 4.70
C LEU A 157 18.15 10.39 4.24
N SER A 158 19.08 10.78 5.12
CA SER A 158 20.51 10.69 4.86
C SER A 158 20.93 9.24 4.59
N TYR A 159 20.54 8.31 5.47
CA TYR A 159 20.83 6.89 5.32
C TYR A 159 20.28 6.31 4.01
N ILE A 160 19.02 6.61 3.67
CA ILE A 160 18.41 6.14 2.41
C ILE A 160 19.16 6.72 1.20
N ASN A 161 19.56 7.99 1.24
CA ASN A 161 20.32 8.63 0.16
C ASN A 161 21.75 8.11 0.02
N GLU A 162 22.35 7.61 1.10
CA GLU A 162 23.65 6.97 1.08
C GLU A 162 23.59 5.59 0.40
N VAL A 163 22.60 4.76 0.77
CA VAL A 163 22.48 3.40 0.23
C VAL A 163 21.79 3.32 -1.14
N LYS A 164 21.19 4.42 -1.61
CA LYS A 164 20.68 4.62 -2.97
C LYS A 164 19.78 3.49 -3.51
N PRO A 165 18.63 3.22 -2.88
CA PRO A 165 17.71 2.18 -3.34
C PRO A 165 16.91 2.61 -4.57
N ASP A 166 16.67 1.70 -5.52
CA ASP A 166 15.73 1.92 -6.62
C ASP A 166 14.25 1.84 -6.14
N VAL A 167 13.97 0.95 -5.17
CA VAL A 167 12.62 0.70 -4.63
C VAL A 167 12.62 0.83 -3.11
N ILE A 168 11.61 1.50 -2.55
CA ILE A 168 11.37 1.54 -1.11
C ILE A 168 9.99 0.98 -0.75
N PHE A 169 9.99 0.02 0.16
CA PHE A 169 8.79 -0.56 0.76
C PHE A 169 8.58 0.03 2.15
N VAL A 170 7.44 0.68 2.40
CA VAL A 170 7.15 1.39 3.66
C VAL A 170 6.02 0.70 4.42
N ALA A 171 6.27 0.33 5.68
CA ALA A 171 5.39 -0.46 6.53
C ALA A 171 5.02 0.27 7.84
N PHE A 172 4.74 1.57 7.78
CA PHE A 172 4.27 2.36 8.94
C PHE A 172 2.78 2.19 9.23
N GLY A 173 2.06 1.54 8.32
CA GLY A 173 0.61 1.44 8.38
C GLY A 173 -0.08 2.70 7.85
N HIS A 174 -1.28 2.50 7.36
CA HIS A 174 -2.15 3.58 6.91
C HIS A 174 -2.65 4.43 8.11
N PRO A 175 -2.73 5.77 7.99
CA PRO A 175 -2.35 6.64 6.86
C PRO A 175 -0.90 7.11 6.83
N LYS A 176 -0.11 6.76 7.86
CA LYS A 176 1.25 7.29 8.09
C LYS A 176 2.20 6.99 6.93
N GLN A 177 2.13 5.78 6.37
CA GLN A 177 3.04 5.36 5.30
C GLN A 177 2.83 6.15 4.01
N GLU A 178 1.59 6.39 3.60
CA GLU A 178 1.30 7.15 2.37
C GLU A 178 1.73 8.60 2.55
N LYS A 179 1.38 9.22 3.69
CA LYS A 179 1.76 10.61 3.99
C LYS A 179 3.27 10.78 4.09
N TRP A 180 3.97 9.82 4.72
CA TRP A 180 5.43 9.84 4.77
C TRP A 180 6.05 9.73 3.39
N ILE A 181 5.57 8.80 2.53
CA ILE A 181 6.07 8.67 1.16
C ILE A 181 5.86 9.98 0.40
N ALA A 182 4.66 10.58 0.46
CA ALA A 182 4.37 11.83 -0.24
C ALA A 182 5.29 12.99 0.20
N ALA A 183 5.64 13.06 1.50
CA ALA A 183 6.54 14.08 2.03
C ALA A 183 8.03 13.78 1.77
N ALA A 184 8.43 12.51 1.69
CA ALA A 184 9.83 12.10 1.61
C ALA A 184 10.33 11.87 0.17
N LEU A 185 9.47 11.43 -0.75
CA LEU A 185 9.90 10.87 -2.03
C LEU A 185 10.75 11.83 -2.86
N SER A 186 10.38 13.10 -2.95
CA SER A 186 11.15 14.12 -3.67
C SER A 186 12.56 14.37 -3.11
N ARG A 187 12.81 13.98 -1.85
CA ARG A 187 14.11 14.08 -1.16
C ARG A 187 14.96 12.82 -1.32
N LEU A 188 14.45 11.81 -2.05
CA LEU A 188 15.07 10.51 -2.26
C LEU A 188 15.28 10.24 -3.76
N PRO A 189 16.17 10.98 -4.45
CA PRO A 189 16.25 11.03 -5.92
C PRO A 189 16.56 9.69 -6.59
N THR A 190 17.11 8.72 -5.85
CA THR A 190 17.42 7.39 -6.38
C THR A 190 16.21 6.44 -6.37
N VAL A 191 15.22 6.73 -5.51
CA VAL A 191 14.00 5.94 -5.40
C VAL A 191 13.10 6.23 -6.58
N LYS A 192 12.87 5.19 -7.41
CA LYS A 192 11.95 5.23 -8.55
C LYS A 192 10.55 4.76 -8.17
N ILE A 193 10.44 3.79 -7.26
CA ILE A 193 9.15 3.27 -6.79
C ILE A 193 9.10 3.30 -5.28
N ALA A 194 8.08 3.95 -4.73
CA ALA A 194 7.75 3.94 -3.31
C ALA A 194 6.34 3.39 -3.11
N VAL A 195 6.22 2.43 -2.21
CA VAL A 195 4.93 1.75 -1.96
C VAL A 195 4.72 1.50 -0.48
N GLY A 196 3.52 1.84 -0.02
CA GLY A 196 3.03 1.44 1.29
C GLY A 196 2.61 -0.03 1.29
N VAL A 197 3.23 -0.87 2.12
CA VAL A 197 2.94 -2.32 2.18
C VAL A 197 2.32 -2.75 3.50
N GLY A 198 2.14 -1.83 4.44
CA GLY A 198 1.49 -2.09 5.72
C GLY A 198 2.03 -3.35 6.41
N GLY A 199 1.13 -4.28 6.75
CA GLY A 199 1.49 -5.51 7.47
C GLY A 199 2.15 -6.62 6.64
N VAL A 200 2.63 -6.35 5.42
CA VAL A 200 3.31 -7.37 4.58
C VAL A 200 4.57 -7.89 5.28
N PHE A 201 5.34 -7.01 5.93
CA PHE A 201 6.56 -7.44 6.60
C PHE A 201 6.30 -8.43 7.73
N ASP A 202 5.17 -8.35 8.44
CA ASP A 202 4.84 -9.34 9.49
C ASP A 202 4.75 -10.77 8.94
N TYR A 203 4.29 -10.92 7.68
CA TYR A 203 4.20 -12.22 7.02
C TYR A 203 5.57 -12.69 6.53
N VAL A 204 6.37 -11.77 5.97
CA VAL A 204 7.66 -12.08 5.36
C VAL A 204 8.74 -12.33 6.42
N SER A 205 8.73 -11.56 7.52
CA SER A 205 9.51 -11.83 8.73
C SER A 205 9.05 -13.10 9.46
N GLY A 206 7.95 -13.72 9.00
CA GLY A 206 7.20 -14.83 9.59
C GLY A 206 6.88 -14.67 11.06
N SER A 207 6.72 -13.43 11.51
CA SER A 207 6.13 -13.10 12.81
C SER A 207 4.65 -13.49 12.84
N ILE A 208 3.97 -13.54 11.68
CA ILE A 208 2.57 -13.94 11.55
C ILE A 208 2.41 -14.95 10.42
N ARG A 209 1.71 -16.06 10.70
CA ARG A 209 1.29 -17.01 9.67
C ARG A 209 0.11 -16.45 8.86
N ARG A 210 0.27 -16.37 7.54
CA ARG A 210 -0.80 -15.96 6.60
C ARG A 210 -1.98 -16.94 6.65
N ALA A 211 -3.17 -16.46 6.28
CA ALA A 211 -4.35 -17.32 6.17
C ALA A 211 -4.14 -18.44 5.12
N PRO A 212 -4.69 -19.65 5.32
CA PRO A 212 -4.67 -20.72 4.31
C PRO A 212 -5.17 -20.25 2.94
N SER A 213 -4.73 -20.90 1.85
CA SER A 213 -5.12 -20.55 0.46
C SER A 213 -6.64 -20.52 0.26
N TRP A 214 -7.37 -21.50 0.78
CA TRP A 214 -8.83 -21.56 0.66
C TRP A 214 -9.52 -20.38 1.37
N VAL A 215 -9.04 -19.96 2.55
CA VAL A 215 -9.56 -18.78 3.27
C VAL A 215 -9.33 -17.50 2.45
N ARG A 216 -8.15 -17.38 1.82
CA ARG A 216 -7.82 -16.25 0.95
C ARG A 216 -8.68 -16.22 -0.31
N ALA A 217 -8.94 -17.39 -0.90
CA ALA A 217 -9.80 -17.55 -2.06
C ALA A 217 -11.26 -17.13 -1.77
N LEU A 218 -11.75 -17.43 -0.55
CA LEU A 218 -13.05 -16.96 -0.07
C LEU A 218 -13.08 -15.47 0.31
N GLY A 219 -11.94 -14.77 0.28
CA GLY A 219 -11.85 -13.37 0.69
C GLY A 219 -11.94 -13.15 2.21
N LEU A 220 -11.84 -14.20 3.01
CA LEU A 220 -11.98 -14.19 4.48
C LEU A 220 -10.67 -13.97 5.23
N GLU A 221 -9.61 -13.52 4.54
CA GLU A 221 -8.30 -13.25 5.15
C GLU A 221 -8.38 -12.19 6.26
N TRP A 222 -9.26 -11.20 6.11
CA TRP A 222 -9.52 -10.19 7.14
C TRP A 222 -10.12 -10.81 8.41
N PHE A 223 -11.04 -11.78 8.27
CA PHE A 223 -11.70 -12.45 9.39
C PHE A 223 -10.72 -13.36 10.14
N PHE A 224 -9.93 -14.14 9.40
CA PHE A 224 -8.85 -14.93 9.98
C PHE A 224 -7.85 -14.06 10.77
N ARG A 225 -7.54 -12.86 10.26
CA ARG A 225 -6.65 -11.93 10.95
C ARG A 225 -7.31 -11.31 12.18
N LEU A 226 -8.61 -11.02 12.15
CA LEU A 226 -9.36 -10.53 13.30
C LEU A 226 -9.32 -11.52 14.48
N LEU A 227 -9.54 -12.80 14.21
CA LEU A 227 -9.49 -13.84 15.24
C LEU A 227 -8.13 -13.88 15.96
N LYS A 228 -7.04 -13.59 15.24
CA LYS A 228 -5.68 -13.51 15.80
C LYS A 228 -5.33 -12.14 16.38
N GLN A 229 -6.03 -11.09 15.98
CA GLN A 229 -5.71 -9.69 16.29
C GLN A 229 -7.01 -8.92 16.61
N PRO A 230 -7.66 -9.21 17.75
CA PRO A 230 -9.00 -8.71 18.05
C PRO A 230 -9.07 -7.18 18.14
N TRP A 231 -7.97 -6.51 18.50
CA TRP A 231 -7.86 -5.04 18.54
C TRP A 231 -8.05 -4.38 17.17
N ARG A 232 -8.05 -5.14 16.06
CA ARG A 232 -8.35 -4.61 14.72
C ARG A 232 -9.84 -4.45 14.44
N PHE A 233 -10.72 -4.87 15.34
CA PHE A 233 -12.17 -4.83 15.15
C PHE A 233 -12.71 -3.46 14.67
N PRO A 234 -12.29 -2.30 15.22
CA PRO A 234 -12.79 -1.00 14.76
C PRO A 234 -12.45 -0.70 13.29
N ARG A 235 -11.26 -1.12 12.84
CA ARG A 235 -10.82 -0.98 11.45
C ARG A 235 -11.66 -1.85 10.52
N ILE A 236 -11.98 -3.06 10.96
CA ILE A 236 -12.78 -4.01 10.19
C ILE A 236 -14.22 -3.50 10.05
N LEU A 237 -14.84 -3.00 11.12
CA LEU A 237 -16.16 -2.36 11.03
C LEU A 237 -16.19 -1.20 10.03
N THR A 238 -15.10 -0.42 9.98
CA THR A 238 -14.99 0.68 9.02
C THR A 238 -14.87 0.16 7.59
N ALA A 239 -13.99 -0.82 7.37
CA ALA A 239 -13.71 -1.41 6.06
C ALA A 239 -14.85 -2.27 5.49
N THR A 240 -15.72 -2.83 6.33
CA THR A 240 -16.84 -3.67 5.90
C THR A 240 -18.17 -2.92 5.96
N VAL A 241 -18.65 -2.58 7.16
CA VAL A 241 -19.99 -2.04 7.38
C VAL A 241 -20.08 -0.59 6.89
N LYS A 242 -19.23 0.30 7.42
CA LYS A 242 -19.30 1.74 7.08
C LYS A 242 -19.03 1.98 5.60
N PHE A 243 -18.00 1.32 5.07
CA PHE A 243 -17.69 1.37 3.65
C PHE A 243 -18.83 0.87 2.76
N SER A 244 -19.44 -0.29 3.07
CA SER A 244 -20.55 -0.81 2.27
C SER A 244 -21.75 0.13 2.26
N ILE A 245 -22.09 0.73 3.40
CA ILE A 245 -23.17 1.72 3.49
C ILE A 245 -22.84 2.95 2.63
N ALA A 246 -21.62 3.46 2.69
CA ALA A 246 -21.19 4.60 1.90
C ALA A 246 -21.28 4.32 0.38
N VAL A 247 -20.80 3.16 -0.06
CA VAL A 247 -20.88 2.71 -1.46
C VAL A 247 -22.33 2.55 -1.94
N LEU A 248 -23.23 2.02 -1.10
CA LEU A 248 -24.64 1.89 -1.45
C LEU A 248 -25.33 3.26 -1.59
N ARG A 249 -24.95 4.24 -0.76
CA ARG A 249 -25.44 5.62 -0.87
C ARG A 249 -24.98 6.28 -2.16
N GLU A 250 -23.69 6.17 -2.49
CA GLU A 250 -23.11 6.66 -3.75
C GLU A 250 -23.80 6.03 -4.98
N ARG A 251 -24.01 4.71 -4.97
CA ARG A 251 -24.73 4.04 -6.05
C ARG A 251 -26.16 4.56 -6.21
N SER A 252 -26.83 4.85 -5.11
CA SER A 252 -28.20 5.39 -5.11
C SER A 252 -28.26 6.81 -5.67
N THR A 253 -27.25 7.64 -5.40
CA THR A 253 -27.14 8.97 -6.01
C THR A 253 -26.82 8.90 -7.50
N LEU A 254 -25.95 7.98 -7.92
CA LEU A 254 -25.63 7.77 -9.35
C LEU A 254 -26.81 7.23 -10.17
N LYS A 255 -27.72 6.47 -9.55
CA LYS A 255 -28.96 5.96 -10.17
C LYS A 255 -30.09 6.99 -10.26
N ARG A 256 -29.92 8.21 -9.73
CA ARG A 256 -30.88 9.31 -9.85
C ARG A 256 -30.49 10.36 -10.92
N PRO A 257 -30.25 10.02 -12.20
CA PRO A 257 -30.26 11.03 -13.26
C PRO A 257 -31.69 11.17 -13.82
N GLY A 258 -32.30 12.35 -13.66
CA GLY A 258 -33.53 12.75 -14.36
C GLY A 258 -34.82 12.75 -13.54
N ASN A 259 -35.00 13.78 -12.70
CA ASN A 259 -36.34 14.28 -12.35
C ASN A 259 -36.27 15.82 -12.45
N THR A 260 -36.08 16.27 -13.68
CA THR A 260 -36.24 17.65 -14.16
C THR A 260 -36.91 17.56 -15.50
#